data_AF-A0A9P7FSI5-F1
#
_entry.id   AF-A0A9P7FSI5-F1
#
_cell.length_a   1.000
_cell.length_b   1.000
_cell.length_c   1.000
_cell.angle_alpha   90.00
_cell.angle_beta   90.00
_cell.angle_gamma   90.00
#
_symmetry.space_group_name_H-M   'P 1'
#
loop_
_entity.id
_entity.type
_entity.pdbx_description
1 polymer ?
#
loop_
_entity_poly.entity_id
_entity_poly.type
_entity_poly.pdbx_seq_one_letter_code
_entity_poly.pdbx_strand_id
1 'polypeptide(L)'
;MLLWRRGFFGKGDLSRSEPSWMARQINNRKTGGKQMTSEEVTAKRRAERRQFKLDRAAAIAAVAAEAETIFETEGRVIKPALSGPAIPSAATWRPTPSLSEAPAAPLLEEELVDLEPLVNVEHLQLTLQEAFFLAWNLDCLTILDRYTVCVLNFPQTLD
;
A
#
# COMPACT_ATOMS: atom_id res chain seq x y z
N MET A 1 7.88 -9.65 20.27
CA MET A 1 7.80 -10.19 18.88
C MET A 1 7.22 -11.62 18.80
N LEU A 2 6.62 -12.19 19.87
CA LEU A 2 6.04 -13.55 19.83
C LEU A 2 4.67 -13.58 19.11
N LEU A 3 3.80 -12.62 19.41
CA LEU A 3 2.45 -12.49 18.82
C LEU A 3 2.48 -12.39 17.29
N TRP A 4 3.40 -11.57 16.77
CA TRP A 4 3.59 -11.36 15.33
C TRP A 4 4.03 -12.63 14.59
N ARG A 5 4.92 -13.42 15.21
CA ARG A 5 5.57 -14.57 14.56
C ARG A 5 4.76 -15.86 14.62
N ARG A 6 3.80 -15.96 15.54
CA ARG A 6 3.11 -17.23 15.86
C ARG A 6 1.59 -17.19 15.71
N GLY A 7 0.99 -16.03 15.40
CA GLY A 7 -0.46 -15.89 15.49
C GLY A 7 -1.18 -14.99 14.49
N PHE A 8 -0.50 -14.37 13.52
CA PHE A 8 -1.13 -13.49 12.52
C PHE A 8 -2.07 -12.41 13.10
N PHE A 9 -1.72 -11.87 14.28
CA PHE A 9 -2.48 -10.80 14.93
C PHE A 9 -2.00 -9.43 14.45
N GLY A 10 -2.92 -8.52 14.16
CA GLY A 10 -2.60 -7.15 13.76
C GLY A 10 -3.21 -6.71 12.44
N LYS A 11 -3.03 -5.43 12.10
CA LYS A 11 -3.83 -4.68 11.11
C LYS A 11 -4.24 -5.42 9.81
N GLY A 12 -5.54 -5.74 9.73
CA GLY A 12 -6.26 -6.37 8.60
C GLY A 12 -6.57 -7.83 8.90
N ASP A 13 -7.77 -8.33 8.57
CA ASP A 13 -8.37 -9.58 9.09
C ASP A 13 -7.50 -10.87 9.02
N LEU A 14 -6.33 -10.83 8.36
CA LEU A 14 -5.30 -11.90 8.28
C LEU A 14 -3.86 -11.34 8.09
N SER A 15 -3.44 -10.29 8.80
CA SER A 15 -2.24 -9.50 8.41
C SER A 15 -0.88 -10.17 8.59
N ARG A 16 -0.01 -9.99 7.58
CA ARG A 16 1.35 -10.56 7.45
C ARG A 16 2.45 -9.51 7.28
N SER A 17 2.20 -8.21 7.47
CA SER A 17 3.18 -7.16 7.15
C SER A 17 3.90 -6.63 8.40
N GLU A 18 5.15 -7.04 8.62
CA GLU A 18 5.97 -6.56 9.74
C GLU A 18 6.00 -5.02 9.81
N PRO A 19 6.08 -4.42 11.02
CA PRO A 19 6.28 -2.98 11.18
C PRO A 19 7.48 -2.50 10.36
N SER A 20 7.25 -1.61 9.40
CA SER A 20 8.26 -1.16 8.43
C SER A 20 8.57 0.32 8.55
N TRP A 21 7.81 1.10 9.31
CA TRP A 21 7.94 2.55 9.43
C TRP A 21 9.35 2.97 9.87
N MET A 22 9.88 2.36 10.93
CA MET A 22 11.21 2.71 11.44
C MET A 22 12.30 2.39 10.41
N ALA A 23 12.22 1.23 9.75
CA ALA A 23 13.15 0.85 8.71
C ALA A 23 13.08 1.81 7.50
N ARG A 24 11.88 2.23 7.10
CA ARG A 24 11.67 3.23 6.04
C ARG A 24 12.27 4.58 6.40
N GLN A 25 12.02 5.08 7.62
CA GLN A 25 12.55 6.35 8.08
C GLN A 25 14.07 6.34 8.22
N ILE A 26 14.65 5.23 8.69
CA ILE A 26 16.11 5.04 8.72
C ILE A 26 16.67 5.05 7.30
N ASN A 27 16.06 4.33 6.36
CA ASN A 27 16.49 4.31 4.97
C ASN A 27 16.37 5.69 4.31
N ASN A 28 15.30 6.43 4.59
CA ASN A 28 15.11 7.79 4.09
C ASN A 28 16.20 8.73 4.60
N ARG A 29 16.54 8.69 5.91
CA ARG A 29 17.64 9.47 6.48
C ARG A 29 19.00 9.05 5.91
N LYS A 30 19.27 7.74 5.78
CA LYS A 30 20.55 7.22 5.29
C LYS A 30 20.80 7.51 3.82
N THR A 31 19.77 7.37 2.98
CA THR A 31 19.93 7.49 1.54
C THR A 31 19.48 8.86 1.01
N GLY A 32 19.09 9.79 1.89
CA GLY A 32 18.51 11.07 1.51
C GLY A 32 17.31 10.92 0.56
N GLY A 33 16.53 9.85 0.71
CA GLY A 33 15.41 9.51 -0.17
C GLY A 33 15.79 9.02 -1.59
N LYS A 34 17.08 8.81 -1.92
CA LYS A 34 17.52 8.41 -3.27
C LYS A 34 17.30 6.93 -3.62
N GLN A 35 17.09 6.05 -2.63
CA GLN A 35 16.92 4.60 -2.85
C GLN A 35 15.54 4.17 -2.42
N MET A 36 14.83 3.53 -3.34
CA MET A 36 13.46 3.09 -3.13
C MET A 36 13.40 1.83 -2.26
N THR A 37 12.50 1.80 -1.28
CA THR A 37 12.29 0.63 -0.43
C THR A 37 11.54 -0.48 -1.19
N SER A 38 11.66 -1.75 -0.76
CA SER A 38 10.99 -2.89 -1.44
C SER A 38 9.46 -2.70 -1.56
N GLU A 39 8.84 -2.10 -0.55
CA GLU A 39 7.42 -1.79 -0.54
C GLU A 39 7.07 -0.67 -1.53
N GLU A 40 7.91 0.38 -1.62
CA GLU A 40 7.78 1.44 -2.63
C GLU A 40 7.96 0.88 -4.05
N VAL A 41 8.92 -0.02 -4.28
CA VAL A 41 9.07 -0.76 -5.55
C VAL A 41 7.80 -1.50 -5.90
N THR A 42 7.22 -2.18 -4.92
CA THR A 42 5.97 -2.91 -5.13
C THR A 42 4.80 -1.96 -5.39
N ALA A 43 4.73 -0.83 -4.69
CA ALA A 43 3.73 0.21 -4.89
C ALA A 43 3.85 0.85 -6.28
N LYS A 44 5.06 1.18 -6.73
CA LYS A 44 5.33 1.69 -8.08
C LYS A 44 4.85 0.70 -9.15
N ARG A 45 5.22 -0.58 -9.04
CA ARG A 45 4.73 -1.63 -9.95
C ARG A 45 3.21 -1.79 -9.91
N ARG A 46 2.56 -1.57 -8.76
CA ARG A 46 1.09 -1.56 -8.67
C ARG A 46 0.49 -0.32 -9.34
N ALA A 47 1.10 0.85 -9.20
CA ALA A 47 0.69 2.08 -9.88
C ALA A 47 0.82 1.93 -11.41
N GLU A 48 1.96 1.44 -11.90
CA GLU A 48 2.20 1.15 -13.31
C GLU A 48 1.16 0.16 -13.87
N ARG A 49 0.87 -0.93 -13.14
CA ARG A 49 -0.20 -1.87 -13.55
C ARG A 49 -1.59 -1.24 -13.55
N ARG A 50 -1.89 -0.30 -12.64
CA ARG A 50 -3.16 0.43 -12.65
C ARG A 50 -3.26 1.34 -13.87
N GLN A 51 -2.19 2.08 -14.18
CA GLN A 51 -2.10 2.93 -15.37
C GLN A 51 -2.27 2.09 -16.63
N PHE A 52 -1.53 0.99 -16.78
CA PHE A 52 -1.68 0.07 -17.91
C PHE A 52 -3.14 -0.39 -18.11
N LYS A 53 -3.84 -0.75 -17.02
CA LYS A 53 -5.26 -1.14 -17.10
C LYS A 53 -6.16 0.01 -17.54
N LEU A 54 -5.91 1.22 -17.04
CA LEU A 54 -6.65 2.42 -17.43
C LEU A 54 -6.42 2.77 -18.91
N ASP A 55 -5.15 2.82 -19.34
CA ASP A 55 -4.79 3.14 -20.73
C ASP A 55 -5.36 2.11 -21.70
N ARG A 56 -5.29 0.82 -21.33
CA ARG A 56 -5.89 -0.25 -22.12
C ARG A 56 -7.41 -0.13 -22.19
N ALA A 57 -8.08 0.19 -21.08
CA ALA A 57 -9.52 0.41 -21.07
C ALA A 57 -9.92 1.62 -21.92
N ALA A 58 -9.17 2.72 -21.84
CA ALA A 58 -9.37 3.91 -22.65
C ALA A 58 -9.20 3.62 -24.16
N ALA A 59 -8.16 2.88 -24.54
CA ALA A 59 -7.96 2.47 -25.93
C ALA A 59 -9.09 1.57 -26.45
N ILE A 60 -9.58 0.63 -25.64
CA ILE A 60 -10.73 -0.21 -26.00
C ILE A 60 -11.99 0.63 -26.17
N ALA A 61 -12.23 1.60 -25.28
CA ALA A 61 -13.37 2.51 -25.38
C ALA A 61 -13.32 3.38 -26.64
N ALA A 62 -12.13 3.87 -27.03
CA ALA A 62 -11.94 4.62 -28.27
C ALA A 62 -12.27 3.78 -29.51
N VAL A 63 -11.76 2.54 -29.58
CA VAL A 63 -12.06 1.61 -30.69
C VAL A 63 -13.56 1.27 -30.75
N ALA A 64 -14.23 1.14 -29.60
CA ALA A 64 -15.67 0.92 -29.55
C ALA A 64 -16.46 2.14 -30.08
N ALA A 65 -16.08 3.36 -29.68
CA ALA A 65 -16.70 4.59 -30.16
C ALA A 65 -16.51 4.77 -31.69
N GLU A 66 -15.33 4.45 -32.21
CA GLU A 66 -15.10 4.43 -33.67
C GLU A 66 -16.01 3.42 -34.38
N ALA A 67 -16.18 2.22 -33.83
CA ALA A 67 -17.10 1.23 -34.39
C ALA A 67 -18.57 1.70 -34.39
N GLU A 68 -19.00 2.42 -33.35
CA GLU A 68 -20.34 3.03 -33.27
C GLU A 68 -20.53 4.09 -34.36
N THR A 69 -19.56 5.01 -34.54
CA THR A 69 -19.64 6.04 -35.58
C THR A 69 -19.66 5.47 -37.01
N ILE A 70 -18.90 4.41 -37.28
CA ILE A 70 -18.93 3.72 -38.58
C ILE A 70 -20.29 3.03 -38.79
N PHE A 71 -20.87 2.45 -37.73
CA PHE A 71 -22.19 1.85 -37.81
C PHE A 71 -23.27 2.89 -38.13
N GLU A 72 -23.22 4.06 -37.49
CA GLU A 72 -24.16 5.16 -37.73
C GLU A 72 -24.06 5.73 -39.15
N THR A 73 -22.84 5.88 -39.68
CA THR A 73 -22.60 6.54 -40.97
C THR A 73 -22.71 5.60 -42.17
N GLU A 74 -22.15 4.38 -42.07
CA GLU A 74 -22.07 3.42 -43.17
C GLU A 74 -23.07 2.25 -43.03
N GLY A 75 -23.76 2.13 -41.89
CA GLY A 75 -24.65 0.99 -41.60
C GLY A 75 -23.92 -0.34 -41.44
N ARG A 76 -22.58 -0.31 -41.34
CA ARG A 76 -21.72 -1.50 -41.32
C ARG A 76 -21.43 -1.93 -39.90
N VAL A 77 -21.79 -3.18 -39.56
CA VAL A 77 -21.46 -3.76 -38.25
C VAL A 77 -20.00 -4.21 -38.23
N ILE A 78 -19.15 -3.49 -37.49
CA ILE A 78 -17.77 -3.87 -37.23
C ILE A 78 -17.68 -4.40 -35.79
N LYS A 79 -17.11 -5.59 -35.62
CA LYS A 79 -16.79 -6.13 -34.29
C LYS A 79 -15.49 -5.48 -33.81
N PRO A 80 -15.48 -4.64 -32.76
CA PRO A 80 -14.27 -3.99 -32.28
C PRO A 80 -13.27 -5.05 -31.81
N ALA A 81 -12.07 -5.02 -32.38
CA ALA A 81 -11.02 -5.97 -32.04
C ALA A 81 -10.43 -5.62 -30.66
N LEU A 82 -10.47 -6.55 -29.71
CA LEU A 82 -9.92 -6.39 -28.34
C LEU A 82 -8.40 -6.57 -28.25
N SER A 83 -7.76 -6.83 -29.38
CA SER A 83 -6.32 -7.03 -29.53
C SER A 83 -5.90 -6.53 -30.90
N GLY A 84 -4.91 -5.64 -30.95
CA GLY A 84 -4.42 -5.04 -32.18
C GLY A 84 -3.48 -3.88 -31.91
N PRO A 85 -2.93 -3.22 -32.96
CA PRO A 85 -1.96 -2.13 -32.82
C PRO A 85 -2.47 -0.95 -31.98
N ALA A 86 -3.78 -0.71 -31.98
CA ALA A 86 -4.43 0.38 -31.25
C ALA A 86 -4.60 0.13 -29.75
N ILE A 87 -4.56 -1.12 -29.29
CA ILE A 87 -4.74 -1.47 -27.88
C ILE A 87 -3.38 -1.88 -27.29
N PRO A 88 -2.86 -1.15 -26.28
CA PRO A 88 -1.55 -1.44 -25.75
C PRO A 88 -1.50 -2.83 -25.12
N SER A 89 -0.51 -3.62 -25.54
CA SER A 89 -0.19 -4.91 -24.95
C SER A 89 0.78 -4.72 -23.76
N ALA A 90 0.87 -5.73 -22.88
CA ALA A 90 1.83 -5.69 -21.77
C ALA A 90 3.30 -5.60 -22.25
N ALA A 91 3.60 -6.06 -23.46
CA ALA A 91 4.94 -5.99 -24.05
C ALA A 91 5.24 -4.63 -24.72
N THR A 92 4.20 -3.92 -25.15
CA THR A 92 4.33 -2.66 -25.90
C THR A 92 4.09 -1.43 -25.05
N TRP A 93 3.38 -1.57 -23.92
CA TRP A 93 3.08 -0.45 -23.03
C TRP A 93 4.36 0.08 -22.38
N ARG A 94 4.53 1.39 -22.46
CA ARG A 94 5.56 2.13 -21.72
C ARG A 94 4.88 3.09 -20.75
N PRO A 95 5.34 3.18 -19.49
CA PRO A 95 4.83 4.17 -18.58
C PRO A 95 5.11 5.55 -19.16
N THR A 96 4.07 6.40 -19.23
CA THR A 96 4.27 7.81 -19.51
C THR A 96 5.11 8.39 -18.38
N PRO A 97 6.31 8.95 -18.67
CA PRO A 97 7.09 9.58 -17.63
C PRO A 97 6.27 10.77 -17.10
N SER A 98 5.84 10.69 -15.85
CA SER A 98 5.29 11.85 -15.16
C SER A 98 6.41 12.88 -15.04
N LEU A 99 6.22 14.07 -15.63
CA LEU A 99 7.13 15.23 -15.59
C LEU A 99 7.36 15.80 -14.17
N SER A 100 7.12 15.02 -13.11
CA SER A 100 7.18 15.46 -11.72
C SER A 100 8.28 14.78 -10.90
N GLU A 101 9.27 14.15 -11.52
CA GLU A 101 10.54 13.90 -10.82
C GLU A 101 11.27 15.24 -10.69
N ALA A 102 10.84 16.03 -9.70
CA ALA A 102 11.64 17.14 -9.21
C ALA A 102 13.02 16.56 -8.83
N PRO A 103 14.13 17.20 -9.25
CA PRO A 103 15.45 16.74 -8.85
C PRO A 103 15.48 16.75 -7.32
N ALA A 104 15.78 15.59 -6.74
CA ALA A 104 16.04 15.47 -5.31
C ALA A 104 17.14 16.48 -4.97
N ALA A 105 16.75 17.60 -4.36
CA ALA A 105 17.69 18.60 -3.89
C ALA A 105 18.70 17.88 -3.00
N PRO A 106 20.01 18.04 -3.21
CA PRO A 106 21.00 17.48 -2.31
C PRO A 106 20.78 18.13 -0.94
N LEU A 107 20.26 17.34 0.02
CA LEU A 107 20.30 17.67 1.43
C LEU A 107 21.77 17.92 1.79
N LEU A 108 22.06 19.17 2.15
CA LEU A 108 23.38 19.62 2.59
C LEU A 108 23.76 18.82 3.84
N GLU A 109 24.96 18.24 3.85
CA GLU A 109 25.49 17.41 4.95
C GLU A 109 25.52 18.15 6.30
N GLU A 110 25.44 19.48 6.29
CA GLU A 110 25.39 20.35 7.46
C GLU A 110 24.02 20.31 8.19
N GLU A 111 22.92 19.90 7.54
CA GLU A 111 21.57 19.90 8.13
C GLU A 111 21.24 18.58 8.88
N LEU A 112 22.06 17.54 8.72
CA LEU A 112 21.88 16.25 9.38
C LEU A 112 22.27 16.24 10.87
N VAL A 113 23.00 17.26 11.33
CA VAL A 113 23.58 17.32 12.68
C VAL A 113 22.53 17.63 13.75
N ASP A 114 21.40 18.25 13.39
CA ASP A 114 20.35 18.70 14.33
C ASP A 114 19.02 17.94 14.24
N LEU A 115 18.97 16.79 13.54
CA LEU A 115 17.73 16.01 13.47
C LEU A 115 17.50 15.23 14.77
N GLU A 116 16.38 15.53 15.43
CA GLU A 116 15.89 14.79 16.60
C GLU A 116 15.98 13.26 16.39
N PRO A 117 16.29 12.49 17.46
CA PRO A 117 16.37 11.04 17.37
C PRO A 117 15.03 10.48 16.90
N LEU A 118 15.08 9.63 15.87
CA LEU A 118 13.88 9.03 15.32
C LEU A 118 13.24 8.08 16.35
N VAL A 119 12.07 8.46 16.87
CA VAL A 119 11.27 7.61 17.76
C VAL A 119 10.35 6.72 16.92
N ASN A 120 10.31 5.42 17.19
CA ASN A 120 9.38 4.51 16.53
C ASN A 120 7.94 4.80 16.96
N VAL A 121 7.11 5.28 16.02
CA VAL A 121 5.70 5.58 16.25
C VAL A 121 4.75 4.51 15.72
N GLU A 122 5.26 3.49 15.02
CA GLU A 122 4.44 2.40 14.52
C GLU A 122 4.25 1.32 15.58
N HIS A 123 2.98 1.02 15.87
CA HIS A 123 2.56 0.07 16.89
C HIS A 123 1.68 -1.01 16.27
N LEU A 124 1.76 -2.22 16.82
CA LEU A 124 0.82 -3.30 16.51
C LEU A 124 -0.59 -2.87 16.95
N GLN A 125 -1.51 -2.80 15.99
CA GLN A 125 -2.91 -2.49 16.26
C GLN A 125 -3.74 -3.76 16.18
N LEU A 126 -4.46 -4.07 17.24
CA LEU A 126 -5.35 -5.21 17.33
C LEU A 126 -6.80 -4.74 17.17
N THR A 127 -7.61 -5.55 16.50
CA THR A 127 -9.07 -5.48 16.60
C THR A 127 -9.51 -5.89 18.01
N LEU A 128 -10.75 -5.54 18.36
CA LEU A 128 -11.30 -5.91 19.68
C LEU A 128 -11.34 -7.43 19.86
N GLN A 129 -11.67 -8.17 18.80
CA GLN A 129 -11.76 -9.62 18.79
C GLN A 129 -10.39 -10.26 19.02
N GLU A 130 -9.35 -9.76 18.35
CA GLU A 130 -7.97 -10.23 18.56
C GLU A 130 -7.50 -9.90 19.97
N ALA A 131 -7.73 -8.68 20.45
CA ALA A 131 -7.34 -8.27 21.79
C ALA A 131 -8.03 -9.14 22.85
N PHE A 132 -9.34 -9.39 22.70
CA PHE A 132 -10.09 -10.29 23.54
C PHE A 132 -9.52 -11.71 23.49
N PHE A 133 -9.28 -12.27 22.29
CA PHE A 133 -8.77 -13.63 22.15
C PHE A 133 -7.40 -13.80 22.82
N LEU A 134 -6.49 -12.86 22.59
CA LEU A 134 -5.14 -12.87 23.13
C LEU A 134 -5.10 -12.72 24.65
N ALA A 135 -5.97 -11.88 25.20
CA ALA A 135 -6.05 -11.65 26.64
C ALA A 135 -6.81 -12.79 27.36
N TRP A 136 -7.93 -13.27 26.80
CA TRP A 136 -8.79 -14.27 27.45
C TRP A 136 -8.33 -15.71 27.24
N ASN A 137 -8.06 -16.11 26.00
CA ASN A 137 -7.81 -17.54 25.68
C ASN A 137 -6.34 -17.92 25.80
N LEU A 138 -5.44 -16.97 25.52
CA LEU A 138 -4.00 -17.21 25.51
C LEU A 138 -3.27 -16.56 26.69
N ASP A 139 -3.96 -15.72 27.48
CA ASP A 139 -3.43 -14.97 28.63
C ASP A 139 -2.07 -14.31 28.35
N CYS A 140 -1.93 -13.74 27.14
CA CYS A 140 -0.67 -13.23 26.62
C CYS A 140 -0.72 -11.75 26.24
N LEU A 141 -1.81 -11.08 26.57
CA LEU A 141 -2.02 -9.65 26.37
C LEU A 141 -2.64 -9.04 27.63
N THR A 142 -1.96 -8.05 28.21
CA THR A 142 -2.50 -7.22 29.27
C THR A 142 -3.01 -5.91 28.68
N ILE A 143 -4.29 -5.59 28.91
CA ILE A 143 -4.90 -4.36 28.42
C ILE A 143 -4.94 -3.34 29.56
N LEU A 144 -4.43 -2.13 29.31
CA LEU A 144 -4.45 -1.04 30.27
C LEU A 144 -5.46 0.02 29.83
N ASP A 145 -6.18 0.59 30.80
CA ASP A 145 -6.95 1.80 30.55
C ASP A 145 -6.00 3.00 30.32
N ARG A 146 -6.30 3.81 29.31
CA ARG A 146 -5.49 4.98 28.93
C ARG A 146 -5.39 6.01 30.05
N TYR A 147 -6.46 6.19 30.83
CA TYR A 147 -6.52 7.28 31.82
C TYR A 147 -5.96 6.86 33.16
N THR A 148 -6.34 5.67 33.64
CA THR A 148 -5.91 5.17 34.95
C THR A 148 -4.60 4.39 34.89
N VAL A 149 -4.21 3.90 33.70
CA VAL A 149 -3.07 2.98 33.51
C VAL A 149 -3.24 1.68 34.33
N CYS A 150 -4.45 1.41 34.80
CA CYS A 150 -4.80 0.17 35.49
C CYS A 150 -5.15 -0.93 34.49
N VAL A 151 -4.92 -2.19 34.90
CA VAL A 151 -5.30 -3.36 34.11
C VAL A 151 -6.81 -3.46 34.01
N LEU A 152 -7.32 -3.59 32.77
CA LEU A 152 -8.70 -3.92 32.51
C LEU A 152 -8.92 -5.40 32.79
N ASN A 153 -9.54 -5.69 33.92
CA ASN A 153 -9.92 -7.04 34.29
C ASN A 153 -11.23 -7.44 33.59
N PHE A 154 -11.31 -8.70 33.20
CA PHE A 154 -12.58 -9.25 32.74
C PHE A 154 -13.57 -9.37 33.90
N PRO A 155 -14.87 -9.20 33.64
CA PRO A 155 -15.89 -9.44 34.65
C PRO A 155 -15.77 -10.89 35.15
N GLN A 156 -15.58 -11.05 36.46
CA GLN A 156 -15.63 -12.36 37.10
C GLN A 156 -17.06 -12.89 36.92
N THR A 157 -17.22 -13.99 36.20
CA THR A 157 -18.48 -14.71 36.22
C THR A 157 -18.66 -15.28 37.62
N LEU A 158 -19.73 -14.88 38.31
CA LEU A 158 -20.16 -15.52 39.54
C LEU A 158 -20.62 -16.92 39.16
N ASP A 159 -19.78 -17.92 39.44
CA ASP A 159 -20.16 -19.34 39.43
C ASP A 159 -21.05 -19.68 40.63
#